data_AF-A0A955V4B3-F1
#
_entry.id   AF-A0A955V4B3-F1
#
_cell.length_a   1.000
_cell.length_b   1.000
_cell.length_c   1.000
_cell.angle_alpha   90.00
_cell.angle_beta   90.00
_cell.angle_gamma   90.00
#
_symmetry.space_group_name_H-M   'P 1'
#
loop_
_entity.id
_entity.type
_entity.pdbx_description
1 polymer ?
#
loop_
_entity_poly.entity_id
_entity_poly.type
_entity_poly.pdbx_seq_one_letter_code
_entity_poly.pdbx_strand_id
1 'polypeptide(L)'
;MVLAVDIESLRTRKLRKQVGQKTFTRGCQYFASGRVVEARRDGDDVVGVVTGSGREDYQVRIQVAKDGSIIRSECSCPYKHGNCKHRVALTLAALADPTLRQAESAGWGRILDEAEEVAAEYAGVEDAEERLVVRVDLPLNPDDVLTARLYKARQGKRGKSSEKPITAAQLKDALSAENDVLGLKRPEEATAARLAGLLEADDEDANAVIATNGNLDIFLRALSRLTEVYLGDSDRKLVIRLEPVRPRVRVDSLKNQGLSLKIQIVLNGKRRTLDKRARVAGEPYAFWIFDGEQAIMPMAGGPGIGVIVYGLSRKQARMPLREVPTFLERGLRRMRELIRVEADPGVLPDVTAPEPLLILGEDGESLKVQLSFRYGDPVELQVMSDSAPEVLRAPEGHEPLFVMRDLEAEKRALEAAAEAGLPVNGSPGTFLLDTPAALAFLEDHLEDLASTWIVLGRERLLRFRTKHLTPRLEGTIKTGTDWFDVNLEVVVDKSRYGLDALLQLYQSKRRYLTLDDGTLAILPDEWVTHHLKVAMELLELLLKGGIGRVPRYHVPVLDALVGDNPVKGDAEWERLSARIRNFAGLSDTPLPKGLDGDLRHYQKHGYDWLTFLAEAGFNGILADDMG
;
A
#
# COMPACT_ATOMS: atom_id res chain seq x y z
N MET A 1 -13.28 -15.07 9.63
CA MET A 1 -14.24 -15.84 8.80
C MET A 1 -13.50 -17.07 8.34
N VAL A 2 -13.75 -18.18 9.02
CA VAL A 2 -13.02 -19.44 8.96
C VAL A 2 -13.35 -20.20 7.68
N LEU A 3 -12.33 -20.84 7.12
CA LEU A 3 -12.36 -21.88 6.09
C LEU A 3 -13.57 -22.81 6.22
N ALA A 4 -14.44 -22.80 5.21
CA ALA A 4 -15.35 -23.92 4.96
C ALA A 4 -14.52 -25.03 4.30
N VAL A 5 -13.85 -25.84 5.13
CA VAL A 5 -13.30 -27.13 4.72
C VAL A 5 -14.48 -28.02 4.34
N ASP A 6 -14.45 -28.54 3.11
CA ASP A 6 -15.43 -29.47 2.59
C ASP A 6 -15.34 -30.82 3.32
N ILE A 7 -16.16 -30.96 4.37
CA ILE A 7 -16.24 -32.14 5.24
C ILE A 7 -17.04 -33.29 4.59
N GLU A 8 -17.64 -33.08 3.41
CA GLU A 8 -18.56 -34.06 2.78
C GLU A 8 -17.92 -34.98 1.73
N SER A 9 -16.64 -34.78 1.38
CA SER A 9 -15.90 -35.74 0.55
C SER A 9 -15.41 -36.96 1.38
N LEU A 10 -16.30 -37.96 1.48
CA LEU A 10 -16.07 -39.41 1.64
C LEU A 10 -15.17 -40.01 2.75
N ARG A 11 -14.52 -39.28 3.67
CA ARG A 11 -13.78 -39.90 4.80
C ARG A 11 -14.41 -39.76 6.19
N THR A 12 -15.58 -39.11 6.29
CA THR A 12 -16.24 -38.84 7.59
C THR A 12 -17.62 -39.49 7.73
N ARG A 13 -18.17 -40.11 6.67
CA ARG A 13 -19.52 -40.70 6.65
C ARG A 13 -19.70 -41.79 7.71
N LYS A 14 -18.68 -42.65 7.93
CA LYS A 14 -18.68 -43.66 9.00
C LYS A 14 -18.52 -43.05 10.38
N LEU A 15 -17.65 -42.05 10.53
CA LEU A 15 -17.50 -41.30 11.79
C LEU A 15 -18.80 -40.63 12.21
N ARG A 16 -19.48 -39.97 11.27
CA ARG A 16 -20.80 -39.32 11.44
C ARG A 16 -21.88 -40.32 11.85
N LYS A 17 -21.88 -41.52 11.26
CA LYS A 17 -22.78 -42.62 11.63
C LYS A 17 -22.47 -43.19 13.02
N GLN A 18 -21.20 -43.25 13.42
CA GLN A 18 -20.74 -43.81 14.68
C GLN A 18 -21.01 -42.91 15.90
N VAL A 19 -20.77 -41.60 15.78
CA VAL A 19 -20.89 -40.65 16.92
C VAL A 19 -22.25 -39.96 17.00
N GLY A 20 -23.07 -40.13 15.96
CA GLY A 20 -24.37 -39.48 15.79
C GLY A 20 -24.25 -38.03 15.29
N GLN A 21 -25.24 -37.62 14.50
CA GLN A 21 -25.24 -36.34 13.78
C GLN A 21 -25.00 -35.13 14.70
N LYS A 22 -25.68 -35.08 15.85
CA LYS A 22 -25.61 -33.95 16.79
C LYS A 22 -24.21 -33.76 17.40
N THR A 23 -23.54 -34.87 17.73
CA THR A 23 -22.16 -34.84 18.26
C THR A 23 -21.16 -34.53 17.15
N PHE A 24 -21.37 -35.09 15.96
CA PHE A 24 -20.52 -34.87 14.80
C PHE A 24 -20.48 -33.40 14.39
N THR A 25 -21.64 -32.74 14.26
CA THR A 25 -21.73 -31.32 13.92
C THR A 25 -21.03 -30.44 14.96
N ARG A 26 -21.19 -30.73 16.26
CA ARG A 26 -20.48 -29.99 17.33
C ARG A 26 -18.97 -30.23 17.29
N GLY A 27 -18.52 -31.43 16.94
CA GLY A 27 -17.10 -31.73 16.72
C GLY A 27 -16.51 -30.96 15.54
N CYS A 28 -17.23 -30.89 14.41
CA CYS A 28 -16.83 -30.10 13.24
C CYS A 28 -16.70 -28.61 13.59
N GLN A 29 -17.64 -28.07 14.36
CA GLN A 29 -17.58 -26.68 14.83
C GLN A 29 -16.35 -26.42 15.71
N TYR A 30 -15.99 -27.36 16.59
CA TYR A 30 -14.81 -27.23 17.46
C TYR A 30 -13.51 -27.30 16.66
N PHE A 31 -13.43 -28.18 15.67
CA PHE A 31 -12.30 -28.25 14.74
C PHE A 31 -12.16 -26.98 13.90
N ALA A 32 -13.24 -26.55 13.23
CA ALA A 32 -13.23 -25.35 12.39
C ALA A 32 -12.92 -24.07 13.19
N SER A 33 -13.38 -23.98 14.44
CA SER A 33 -13.06 -22.83 15.31
C SER A 33 -11.66 -22.89 15.94
N GLY A 34 -10.79 -23.82 15.53
CA GLY A 34 -9.40 -23.89 15.98
C GLY A 34 -9.24 -24.28 17.46
N ARG A 35 -10.22 -24.97 18.05
CA ARG A 35 -10.20 -25.33 19.48
C ARG A 35 -9.37 -26.58 19.80
N VAL A 36 -8.80 -27.23 18.79
CA VAL A 36 -7.77 -28.25 18.96
C VAL A 36 -6.45 -27.50 19.04
N VAL A 37 -5.99 -27.23 20.26
CA VAL A 37 -4.86 -26.34 20.53
C VAL A 37 -3.55 -27.07 20.26
N GLU A 38 -3.52 -28.37 20.57
CA GLU A 38 -2.37 -29.23 20.35
C GLU A 38 -2.84 -30.60 19.87
N ALA A 39 -2.15 -31.16 18.89
CA ALA A 39 -2.34 -32.53 18.43
C ALA A 39 -0.98 -33.13 18.06
N ARG A 40 -0.65 -34.28 18.65
CA ARG A 40 0.58 -35.00 18.37
C ARG A 40 0.33 -36.49 18.35
N ARG A 41 1.20 -37.21 17.67
CA ARG A 41 1.15 -38.66 17.60
C ARG A 41 1.87 -39.29 18.80
N ASP A 42 1.30 -40.36 19.35
CA ASP A 42 1.84 -41.14 20.46
C ASP A 42 1.64 -42.64 20.15
N GLY A 43 2.60 -43.23 19.42
CA GLY A 43 2.49 -44.59 18.89
C GLY A 43 1.42 -44.72 17.78
N ASP A 44 0.46 -45.63 17.98
CA ASP A 44 -0.70 -45.80 17.10
C ASP A 44 -1.87 -44.88 17.48
N ASP A 45 -1.77 -44.16 18.61
CA ASP A 45 -2.76 -43.19 19.07
C ASP A 45 -2.40 -41.75 18.64
N VAL A 46 -3.42 -40.91 18.51
CA VAL A 46 -3.30 -39.46 18.42
C VAL A 46 -3.79 -38.85 19.73
N VAL A 47 -2.93 -38.05 20.36
CA VAL A 47 -3.20 -37.38 21.64
C VAL A 47 -3.20 -35.88 21.40
N GLY A 48 -4.17 -35.18 21.98
CA GLY A 48 -4.29 -33.74 21.83
C GLY A 48 -5.08 -33.08 22.93
N VAL A 49 -4.98 -31.76 22.99
CA VAL A 49 -5.68 -30.91 23.95
C VAL A 49 -6.76 -30.13 23.21
N VAL A 50 -7.99 -30.21 23.71
CA VAL A 50 -9.15 -29.57 23.07
C VAL A 50 -9.88 -28.69 24.09
N THR A 51 -9.97 -27.40 23.79
CA THR A 51 -10.62 -26.41 24.66
C THR A 51 -12.14 -26.51 24.60
N GLY A 52 -12.75 -26.66 25.77
CA GLY A 52 -14.19 -26.76 25.97
C GLY A 52 -14.97 -25.48 25.70
N SER A 53 -16.31 -25.55 25.84
CA SER A 53 -17.17 -24.36 25.73
C SER A 53 -16.94 -23.34 26.86
N GLY A 54 -16.58 -23.82 28.06
CA GLY A 54 -16.26 -23.00 29.23
C GLY A 54 -14.80 -22.52 29.31
N ARG A 55 -14.01 -22.68 28.23
CA ARG A 55 -12.56 -22.40 28.17
C ARG A 55 -11.66 -23.29 29.03
N GLU A 56 -12.19 -24.37 29.61
CA GLU A 56 -11.38 -25.42 30.22
C GLU A 56 -10.81 -26.36 29.16
N ASP A 57 -9.55 -26.77 29.33
CA ASP A 57 -8.86 -27.67 28.41
C ASP A 57 -9.02 -29.14 28.83
N TYR A 58 -9.42 -29.98 27.87
CA TYR A 58 -9.59 -31.40 28.09
C TYR A 58 -8.57 -32.19 27.28
N GLN A 59 -7.94 -33.18 27.93
CA GLN A 59 -7.04 -34.12 27.26
C GLN A 59 -7.86 -35.19 26.55
N VAL A 60 -7.48 -35.45 25.30
CA VAL A 60 -8.18 -36.34 24.39
C VAL A 60 -7.18 -37.27 23.74
N ARG A 61 -7.47 -38.57 23.74
CA ARG A 61 -6.69 -39.61 23.07
C ARG A 61 -7.63 -40.41 22.18
N ILE A 62 -7.23 -40.63 20.93
CA ILE A 62 -8.03 -41.34 19.94
C ILE A 62 -7.16 -42.25 19.08
N GLN A 63 -7.75 -43.33 18.60
CA GLN A 63 -7.19 -44.20 17.57
C GLN A 63 -8.14 -44.23 16.38
N VAL A 64 -7.64 -43.98 15.17
CA VAL A 64 -8.48 -43.76 13.97
C VAL A 64 -8.16 -44.80 12.90
N ALA A 65 -9.19 -45.45 12.37
CA ALA A 65 -9.07 -46.43 11.28
C ALA A 65 -8.81 -45.77 9.92
N LYS A 66 -8.32 -46.54 8.94
CA LYS A 66 -8.06 -46.05 7.56
C LYS A 66 -9.30 -45.47 6.87
N ASP A 67 -10.50 -45.88 7.29
CA ASP A 67 -11.80 -45.41 6.77
C ASP A 67 -12.38 -44.20 7.54
N GLY A 68 -11.62 -43.65 8.50
CA GLY A 68 -11.95 -42.46 9.27
C GLY A 68 -12.82 -42.69 10.52
N SER A 69 -13.15 -43.94 10.86
CA SER A 69 -13.88 -44.27 12.10
C SER A 69 -12.97 -44.29 13.35
N ILE A 70 -13.54 -44.04 14.53
CA ILE A 70 -12.81 -44.10 15.81
C ILE A 70 -12.79 -45.55 16.30
N ILE A 71 -11.60 -46.15 16.40
CA ILE A 71 -11.42 -47.50 16.95
C ILE A 71 -11.50 -47.45 18.47
N ARG A 72 -10.75 -46.52 19.09
CA ARG A 72 -10.71 -46.31 20.54
C ARG A 72 -10.66 -44.82 20.85
N SER A 73 -11.29 -44.39 21.94
CA SER A 73 -11.18 -42.99 22.38
C SER A 73 -11.38 -42.80 23.88
N GLU A 74 -10.60 -41.89 24.44
CA GLU A 74 -10.64 -41.46 25.83
C GLU A 74 -10.59 -39.94 25.90
N CYS A 75 -11.33 -39.35 26.84
CA CYS A 75 -11.33 -37.89 27.04
C CYS A 75 -11.61 -37.59 28.51
N SER A 76 -10.88 -36.63 29.08
CA SER A 76 -10.99 -36.22 30.49
C SER A 76 -12.24 -35.39 30.82
N CYS A 77 -13.12 -35.12 29.86
CA CYS A 77 -14.30 -34.29 30.10
C CYS A 77 -15.35 -35.00 30.98
N PRO A 78 -16.18 -34.27 31.74
CA PRO A 78 -17.17 -34.84 32.68
C PRO A 78 -18.30 -35.64 32.01
N TYR A 79 -18.35 -35.68 30.67
CA TYR A 79 -19.31 -36.46 29.91
C TYR A 79 -18.90 -37.94 29.85
N LYS A 80 -19.59 -38.79 30.64
CA LYS A 80 -19.20 -40.18 30.91
C LYS A 80 -19.74 -41.23 29.92
N HIS A 81 -20.53 -40.86 28.91
CA HIS A 81 -21.19 -41.82 28.02
C HIS A 81 -20.91 -41.54 26.54
N GLY A 82 -20.18 -42.44 25.87
CA GLY A 82 -19.97 -42.39 24.42
C GLY A 82 -18.96 -41.35 23.92
N ASN A 83 -18.95 -41.12 22.60
CA ASN A 83 -18.02 -40.19 21.96
C ASN A 83 -18.46 -38.74 22.17
N CYS A 84 -17.61 -37.92 22.78
CA CYS A 84 -17.88 -36.50 22.98
C CYS A 84 -17.37 -35.66 21.80
N LYS A 85 -17.85 -34.42 21.70
CA LYS A 85 -17.45 -33.45 20.66
C LYS A 85 -15.94 -33.18 20.59
N HIS A 86 -15.22 -33.29 21.72
CA HIS A 86 -13.76 -33.09 21.76
C HIS A 86 -13.01 -34.24 21.05
N ARG A 87 -13.47 -35.50 21.23
CA ARG A 87 -12.92 -36.67 20.53
C ARG A 87 -13.11 -36.56 19.03
N VAL A 88 -14.30 -36.10 18.60
CA VAL A 88 -14.59 -35.88 17.18
C VAL A 88 -13.72 -34.76 16.59
N ALA A 89 -13.53 -33.66 17.32
CA ALA A 89 -12.70 -32.55 16.86
C ALA A 89 -11.23 -32.97 16.64
N LEU A 90 -10.64 -33.72 17.59
CA LEU A 90 -9.29 -34.25 17.45
C LEU A 90 -9.21 -35.29 16.30
N THR A 91 -10.28 -36.06 16.08
CA THR A 91 -10.34 -37.03 14.95
C THR A 91 -10.32 -36.32 13.61
N LEU A 92 -11.06 -35.21 13.47
CA LEU A 92 -11.05 -34.40 12.24
C LEU A 92 -9.69 -33.74 12.02
N ALA A 93 -9.00 -33.30 13.08
CA ALA A 93 -7.64 -32.77 13.00
C ALA A 93 -6.64 -33.84 12.52
N ALA A 94 -6.68 -35.05 13.10
CA ALA A 94 -5.88 -36.18 12.64
C ALA A 94 -6.23 -36.61 11.20
N LEU A 95 -7.47 -36.36 10.76
CA LEU A 95 -7.87 -36.65 9.38
C LEU A 95 -7.38 -35.59 8.39
N ALA A 96 -7.22 -34.34 8.81
CA ALA A 96 -6.80 -33.21 7.98
C ALA A 96 -5.27 -33.06 7.88
N ASP A 97 -4.51 -33.52 8.88
CA ASP A 97 -3.03 -33.48 8.88
C ASP A 97 -2.41 -34.87 8.64
N PRO A 98 -1.76 -35.11 7.47
CA PRO A 98 -1.12 -36.39 7.15
C PRO A 98 0.05 -36.76 8.07
N THR A 99 0.71 -35.80 8.72
CA THR A 99 1.88 -36.05 9.60
C THR A 99 1.50 -36.71 10.92
N LEU A 100 0.22 -36.62 11.29
CA LEU A 100 -0.36 -37.31 12.45
C LEU A 100 -0.75 -38.77 12.13
N ARG A 101 -0.52 -39.26 10.90
CA ARG A 101 -0.78 -40.65 10.47
C ARG A 101 0.51 -41.40 10.11
N GLN A 102 0.51 -42.72 10.29
CA GLN A 102 1.62 -43.63 9.98
C GLN A 102 1.87 -43.69 8.46
N ALA A 103 2.96 -43.05 8.01
CA ALA A 103 3.57 -43.28 6.71
C ALA A 103 4.80 -44.17 6.91
N GLU A 104 4.81 -45.35 6.27
CA GLU A 104 5.94 -46.22 5.89
C GLU A 104 5.34 -47.54 5.31
N SER A 105 5.82 -48.20 4.26
CA SER A 105 7.04 -48.08 3.43
C SER A 105 6.86 -48.86 2.09
N ALA A 106 7.67 -48.46 1.09
CA ALA A 106 8.21 -49.19 -0.09
C ALA A 106 7.32 -50.06 -1.02
N GLY A 107 7.43 -49.82 -2.34
CA GLY A 107 7.09 -50.83 -3.36
C GLY A 107 6.67 -50.34 -4.76
N TRP A 108 7.30 -49.32 -5.36
CA TRP A 108 7.01 -48.91 -6.77
C TRP A 108 8.18 -49.08 -7.75
N GLY A 109 9.30 -49.65 -7.32
CA GLY A 109 10.44 -50.03 -8.17
C GLY A 109 10.29 -51.39 -8.87
N ARG A 110 9.06 -51.82 -9.21
CA ARG A 110 8.79 -53.06 -9.95
C ARG A 110 7.61 -52.99 -10.92
N ILE A 111 6.93 -51.83 -11.00
CA ILE A 111 5.77 -51.63 -11.88
C ILE A 111 6.14 -50.78 -13.11
N LEU A 112 7.37 -50.28 -13.15
CA LEU A 112 7.93 -49.58 -14.32
C LEU A 112 8.84 -50.46 -15.18
N ASP A 113 9.22 -51.67 -14.72
CA ASP A 113 10.02 -52.62 -15.50
C ASP A 113 9.18 -53.61 -16.33
N GLU A 114 7.85 -53.66 -16.14
CA GLU A 114 6.93 -54.54 -16.91
C GLU A 114 6.15 -53.80 -18.02
N ALA A 115 6.43 -52.50 -18.24
CA ALA A 115 5.80 -51.71 -19.30
C ALA A 115 6.68 -51.56 -20.57
N GLU A 116 7.89 -52.13 -20.59
CA GLU A 116 8.83 -52.05 -21.72
C GLU A 116 9.07 -53.38 -22.45
N GLU A 117 8.31 -54.44 -22.18
CA GLU A 117 8.51 -55.75 -22.84
C GLU A 117 7.34 -56.24 -23.74
N VAL A 118 6.53 -55.33 -24.27
CA VAL A 118 5.66 -55.65 -25.43
C VAL A 118 5.79 -54.56 -26.50
N ALA A 119 7.04 -54.34 -26.91
CA ALA A 119 7.41 -53.65 -28.14
C ALA A 119 7.93 -54.67 -29.18
N ALA A 120 7.18 -55.76 -29.40
CA ALA A 120 7.40 -56.66 -30.53
C ALA A 120 6.15 -57.49 -30.80
N GLU A 121 5.24 -56.97 -31.61
CA GLU A 121 4.59 -57.73 -32.70
C GLU A 121 3.59 -56.83 -33.44
N TYR A 122 4.01 -56.38 -34.63
CA TYR A 122 3.06 -56.09 -35.69
C TYR A 122 2.85 -57.37 -36.48
N ALA A 123 1.61 -57.88 -36.51
CA ALA A 123 1.12 -58.67 -37.63
C ALA A 123 -0.41 -58.64 -37.69
N GLY A 124 -0.92 -57.91 -38.69
CA GLY A 124 -2.19 -58.09 -39.41
C GLY A 124 -3.48 -58.45 -38.67
N VAL A 125 -4.55 -57.69 -38.93
CA VAL A 125 -5.67 -58.11 -39.79
C VAL A 125 -6.48 -56.85 -40.15
N GLU A 126 -6.65 -56.60 -41.45
CA GLU A 126 -7.73 -55.76 -41.95
C GLU A 126 -9.04 -56.52 -41.76
N ASP A 127 -9.92 -56.00 -40.92
CA ASP A 127 -11.35 -56.22 -41.10
C ASP A 127 -12.13 -55.03 -40.55
N ALA A 128 -13.30 -54.77 -41.13
CA ALA A 128 -14.12 -53.60 -40.81
C ALA A 128 -14.52 -53.59 -39.32
N GLU A 129 -13.74 -52.89 -38.50
CA GLU A 129 -13.94 -52.80 -37.06
C GLU A 129 -15.11 -51.85 -36.73
N GLU A 130 -15.97 -52.31 -35.83
CA GLU A 130 -16.93 -51.46 -35.15
C GLU A 130 -16.16 -50.52 -34.21
N ARG A 131 -16.30 -49.22 -34.39
CA ARG A 131 -15.63 -48.20 -33.56
C ARG A 131 -16.60 -47.59 -32.57
N LEU A 132 -16.07 -47.20 -31.41
CA LEU A 132 -16.79 -46.38 -30.44
C LEU A 132 -16.85 -44.93 -30.93
N VAL A 133 -18.05 -44.44 -31.22
CA VAL A 133 -18.33 -43.05 -31.57
C VAL A 133 -18.95 -42.36 -30.36
N VAL A 134 -18.39 -41.24 -29.94
CA VAL A 134 -18.90 -40.47 -28.80
C VAL A 134 -19.42 -39.13 -29.29
N ARG A 135 -20.70 -38.84 -29.04
CA ARG A 135 -21.32 -37.54 -29.32
C ARG A 135 -21.44 -36.77 -28.01
N VAL A 136 -20.81 -35.60 -27.93
CA VAL A 136 -20.76 -34.76 -26.72
C VAL A 136 -21.63 -33.53 -26.89
N ASP A 137 -22.61 -33.37 -26.02
CA ASP A 137 -23.45 -32.18 -25.92
C ASP A 137 -22.85 -31.21 -24.89
N LEU A 138 -22.49 -30.01 -25.35
CA LEU A 138 -21.82 -29.03 -24.50
C LEU A 138 -22.83 -28.28 -23.63
N PRO A 139 -22.50 -28.05 -22.34
CA PRO A 139 -23.38 -27.34 -21.43
C PRO A 139 -23.63 -25.89 -21.89
N LEU A 140 -24.85 -25.38 -21.63
CA LEU A 140 -25.23 -24.01 -21.97
C LEU A 140 -24.69 -23.01 -20.94
N ASN A 141 -24.64 -23.40 -19.65
CA ASN A 141 -24.11 -22.63 -18.54
C ASN A 141 -22.92 -23.35 -17.86
N PRO A 142 -22.05 -22.63 -17.13
CA PRO A 142 -20.92 -23.24 -16.41
C PRO A 142 -21.32 -24.26 -15.34
N ASP A 143 -22.54 -24.16 -14.81
CA ASP A 143 -23.10 -25.04 -13.78
C ASP A 143 -23.89 -26.23 -14.38
N ASP A 144 -24.11 -26.24 -15.70
CA ASP A 144 -24.81 -27.35 -16.36
C ASP A 144 -23.85 -28.52 -16.56
N VAL A 145 -24.40 -29.73 -16.52
CA VAL A 145 -23.59 -30.94 -16.64
C VAL A 145 -23.32 -31.27 -18.11
N LEU A 146 -22.13 -31.80 -18.40
CA LEU A 146 -21.78 -32.21 -19.77
C LEU A 146 -22.36 -33.60 -20.05
N THR A 147 -23.13 -33.69 -21.12
CA THR A 147 -23.81 -34.94 -21.52
C THR A 147 -23.07 -35.58 -22.69
N ALA A 148 -22.88 -36.90 -22.65
CA ALA A 148 -22.28 -37.65 -23.74
C ALA A 148 -23.11 -38.89 -24.10
N ARG A 149 -23.27 -39.14 -25.40
CA ARG A 149 -23.98 -40.28 -25.96
C ARG A 149 -22.98 -41.19 -26.69
N LEU A 150 -23.01 -42.48 -26.38
CA LEU A 150 -22.08 -43.46 -26.94
C LEU A 150 -22.77 -44.30 -28.02
N TYR A 151 -22.10 -44.49 -29.15
CA TYR A 151 -22.61 -45.23 -30.29
C TYR A 151 -21.57 -46.23 -30.77
N LYS A 152 -22.07 -47.35 -31.29
CA LYS A 152 -21.30 -48.33 -32.05
C LYS A 152 -21.49 -48.04 -33.54
N ALA A 153 -20.42 -47.70 -34.24
CA ALA A 153 -20.48 -47.41 -35.68
C ALA A 153 -19.67 -48.40 -36.49
N ARG A 154 -20.27 -48.90 -37.58
CA ARG A 154 -19.56 -49.73 -38.57
C ARG A 154 -19.03 -48.84 -39.69
N GLN A 155 -17.73 -48.90 -39.98
CA GLN A 155 -17.13 -48.18 -41.11
C GLN A 155 -17.11 -49.06 -42.37
N GLY A 156 -17.71 -48.56 -43.46
CA GLY A 156 -17.58 -49.15 -44.79
C GLY A 156 -16.61 -48.36 -45.69
N LYS A 157 -16.19 -48.96 -46.81
CA LYS A 157 -15.25 -48.37 -47.80
C LYS A 157 -15.71 -47.04 -48.45
N ARG A 158 -16.92 -46.55 -48.17
CA ARG A 158 -17.48 -45.28 -48.68
C ARG A 158 -18.06 -44.35 -47.59
N GLY A 159 -17.77 -44.60 -46.30
CA GLY A 159 -18.26 -43.80 -45.17
C GLY A 159 -19.01 -44.61 -44.10
N LYS A 160 -19.46 -43.94 -43.03
CA LYS A 160 -20.19 -44.51 -41.87
C LYS A 160 -21.47 -45.20 -42.35
N SER A 161 -21.66 -46.50 -42.05
CA SER A 161 -22.79 -47.27 -42.61
C SER A 161 -23.97 -47.49 -41.64
N SER A 162 -23.78 -47.36 -40.33
CA SER A 162 -24.85 -47.41 -39.31
C SER A 162 -24.31 -47.08 -37.91
N GLU A 163 -24.99 -46.22 -37.13
CA GLU A 163 -24.73 -45.96 -35.70
C GLU A 163 -25.80 -46.69 -34.86
N LYS A 164 -25.38 -47.47 -33.84
CA LYS A 164 -26.28 -48.08 -32.85
C LYS A 164 -25.97 -47.49 -31.46
N PRO A 165 -26.95 -46.94 -30.74
CA PRO A 165 -26.70 -46.38 -29.41
C PRO A 165 -26.30 -47.49 -28.42
N ILE A 166 -25.43 -47.13 -27.48
CA ILE A 166 -25.04 -47.96 -26.32
C ILE A 166 -25.66 -47.31 -25.09
N THR A 167 -26.53 -48.03 -24.39
CA THR A 167 -27.19 -47.49 -23.19
C THR A 167 -26.23 -47.45 -22.00
N ALA A 168 -26.48 -46.57 -21.03
CA ALA A 168 -25.67 -46.50 -19.82
C ALA A 168 -25.69 -47.82 -19.01
N ALA A 169 -26.80 -48.55 -19.05
CA ALA A 169 -26.93 -49.88 -18.44
C ALA A 169 -26.08 -50.94 -19.17
N GLN A 170 -26.15 -50.98 -20.51
CA GLN A 170 -25.33 -51.89 -21.32
C GLN A 170 -23.84 -51.64 -21.11
N LEU A 171 -23.44 -50.37 -20.95
CA LEU A 171 -22.08 -49.99 -20.63
C LEU A 171 -21.68 -50.51 -19.23
N LYS A 172 -22.49 -50.30 -18.19
CA LYS A 172 -22.20 -50.78 -16.83
C LYS A 172 -22.11 -52.30 -16.75
N ASP A 173 -23.02 -53.01 -17.42
CA ASP A 173 -23.04 -54.47 -17.44
C ASP A 173 -21.77 -55.02 -18.11
N ALA A 174 -21.40 -54.47 -19.27
CA ALA A 174 -20.21 -54.85 -20.02
C ALA A 174 -18.87 -54.46 -19.39
N LEU A 175 -18.88 -53.63 -18.34
CA LEU A 175 -17.70 -53.31 -17.53
C LEU A 175 -17.54 -54.24 -16.33
N SER A 176 -18.63 -54.89 -15.93
CA SER A 176 -18.68 -55.85 -14.82
C SER A 176 -18.49 -57.30 -15.28
N ALA A 177 -18.97 -57.63 -16.48
CA ALA A 177 -18.57 -58.81 -17.25
C ALA A 177 -17.39 -58.43 -18.16
N GLU A 178 -16.56 -59.40 -18.57
CA GLU A 178 -15.37 -59.18 -19.40
C GLU A 178 -15.61 -58.23 -20.61
N ASN A 179 -14.61 -57.40 -20.96
CA ASN A 179 -14.70 -56.31 -21.95
C ASN A 179 -15.26 -56.71 -23.34
N ASP A 180 -15.28 -58.00 -23.65
CA ASP A 180 -15.72 -58.56 -24.94
C ASP A 180 -17.22 -58.37 -25.21
N VAL A 181 -18.04 -58.08 -24.20
CA VAL A 181 -19.49 -57.87 -24.35
C VAL A 181 -19.84 -56.69 -25.28
N LEU A 182 -19.00 -55.65 -25.31
CA LEU A 182 -19.16 -54.50 -26.23
C LEU A 182 -18.27 -54.60 -27.48
N GLY A 183 -17.36 -55.57 -27.54
CA GLY A 183 -16.42 -55.75 -28.65
C GLY A 183 -15.36 -54.63 -28.75
N LEU A 184 -14.99 -54.02 -27.62
CA LEU A 184 -13.99 -52.96 -27.54
C LEU A 184 -12.58 -53.56 -27.61
N LYS A 185 -12.07 -53.72 -28.83
CA LYS A 185 -10.79 -54.41 -29.08
C LYS A 185 -9.56 -53.56 -28.74
N ARG A 186 -9.71 -52.23 -28.68
CA ARG A 186 -8.59 -51.32 -28.45
C ARG A 186 -8.49 -50.93 -26.96
N PRO A 187 -7.28 -50.93 -26.38
CA PRO A 187 -7.08 -50.57 -24.96
C PRO A 187 -7.61 -49.17 -24.60
N GLU A 188 -7.49 -48.21 -25.53
CA GLU A 188 -7.94 -46.82 -25.35
C GLU A 188 -9.47 -46.72 -25.32
N GLU A 189 -10.15 -47.47 -26.18
CA GLU A 189 -11.61 -47.57 -26.25
C GLU A 189 -12.19 -48.24 -25.02
N ALA A 190 -11.56 -49.34 -24.56
CA ALA A 190 -11.92 -50.00 -23.30
C ALA A 190 -11.74 -49.07 -22.09
N THR A 191 -10.67 -48.26 -22.07
CA THR A 191 -10.39 -47.29 -21.00
C THR A 191 -11.41 -46.16 -20.98
N ALA A 192 -11.76 -45.58 -22.13
CA ALA A 192 -12.76 -44.53 -22.22
C ALA A 192 -14.17 -45.05 -21.88
N ALA A 193 -14.53 -46.26 -22.34
CA ALA A 193 -15.77 -46.93 -21.99
C ALA A 193 -15.86 -47.24 -20.49
N ARG A 194 -14.77 -47.72 -19.88
CA ARG A 194 -14.65 -47.92 -18.41
C ARG A 194 -14.93 -46.64 -17.65
N LEU A 195 -14.30 -45.54 -18.06
CA LEU A 195 -14.48 -44.24 -17.40
C LEU A 195 -15.88 -43.65 -17.64
N ALA A 196 -16.46 -43.87 -18.83
CA ALA A 196 -17.83 -43.46 -19.15
C ALA A 196 -18.90 -44.26 -18.39
N GLY A 197 -18.70 -45.56 -18.14
CA GLY A 197 -19.64 -46.37 -17.35
C GLY A 197 -19.57 -46.12 -15.85
N LEU A 198 -18.54 -45.42 -15.38
CA LEU A 198 -18.44 -44.88 -14.01
C LEU A 198 -19.20 -43.56 -13.85
N LEU A 199 -19.71 -42.97 -14.93
CA LEU A 199 -20.55 -41.79 -14.91
C LEU A 199 -22.01 -42.14 -14.58
N GLU A 200 -22.75 -41.13 -14.13
CA GLU A 200 -24.19 -41.26 -13.85
C GLU A 200 -24.96 -41.33 -15.17
N ALA A 201 -26.01 -42.14 -15.21
CA ALA A 201 -26.91 -42.16 -16.36
C ALA A 201 -27.77 -40.90 -16.32
N ASP A 202 -28.11 -40.36 -17.48
CA ASP A 202 -29.11 -39.30 -17.53
C ASP A 202 -30.50 -39.90 -17.21
N ASP A 203 -31.21 -39.28 -16.28
CA ASP A 203 -32.55 -39.71 -15.87
C ASP A 203 -33.58 -39.46 -17.00
N GLU A 204 -33.29 -38.54 -17.93
CA GLU A 204 -34.16 -38.19 -19.06
C GLU A 204 -33.79 -38.92 -20.37
N ASP A 205 -32.54 -39.36 -20.54
CA ASP A 205 -32.08 -40.15 -21.70
C ASP A 205 -31.22 -41.35 -21.28
N ALA A 206 -31.79 -42.56 -21.36
CA ALA A 206 -31.13 -43.81 -21.02
C ALA A 206 -29.86 -44.12 -21.87
N ASN A 207 -29.66 -43.41 -22.98
CA ASN A 207 -28.48 -43.52 -23.84
C ASN A 207 -27.40 -42.47 -23.56
N ALA A 208 -27.64 -41.59 -22.60
CA ALA A 208 -26.75 -40.52 -22.22
C ALA A 208 -26.07 -40.81 -20.87
N VAL A 209 -24.81 -40.42 -20.79
CA VAL A 209 -24.05 -40.38 -19.53
C VAL A 209 -23.68 -38.94 -19.20
N ILE A 210 -23.72 -38.64 -17.91
CA ILE A 210 -23.57 -37.31 -17.35
C ILE A 210 -22.20 -37.18 -16.68
N ALA A 211 -21.37 -36.29 -17.19
CA ALA A 211 -20.08 -35.94 -16.60
C ALA A 211 -20.24 -34.77 -15.63
N THR A 212 -20.49 -35.11 -14.35
CA THR A 212 -20.61 -34.15 -13.25
C THR A 212 -19.29 -33.45 -12.95
N ASN A 213 -19.41 -32.36 -12.20
CA ASN A 213 -18.32 -31.50 -11.79
C ASN A 213 -17.11 -32.24 -11.17
N GLY A 214 -17.34 -33.34 -10.44
CA GLY A 214 -16.28 -34.14 -9.80
C GLY A 214 -15.57 -35.14 -10.71
N ASN A 215 -16.10 -35.43 -11.90
CA ASN A 215 -15.54 -36.45 -12.81
C ASN A 215 -15.27 -35.93 -14.25
N LEU A 216 -15.64 -34.68 -14.54
CA LEU A 216 -15.48 -34.03 -15.84
C LEU A 216 -14.04 -34.04 -16.37
N ASP A 217 -13.04 -33.69 -15.56
CA ASP A 217 -11.63 -33.64 -16.01
C ASP A 217 -11.12 -35.03 -16.39
N ILE A 218 -11.41 -36.04 -15.56
CA ILE A 218 -11.05 -37.44 -15.82
C ILE A 218 -11.75 -37.93 -17.09
N PHE A 219 -13.03 -37.58 -17.26
CA PHE A 219 -13.82 -37.97 -18.42
C PHE A 219 -13.29 -37.36 -19.73
N LEU A 220 -13.05 -36.06 -19.78
CA LEU A 220 -12.52 -35.40 -20.98
C LEU A 220 -11.10 -35.89 -21.32
N ARG A 221 -10.25 -36.15 -20.32
CA ARG A 221 -8.94 -36.79 -20.55
C ARG A 221 -9.06 -38.19 -21.14
N ALA A 222 -10.04 -38.97 -20.71
CA ALA A 222 -10.31 -40.28 -21.28
C ALA A 222 -10.73 -40.18 -22.76
N LEU A 223 -11.68 -39.29 -23.05
CA LEU A 223 -12.18 -39.08 -24.41
C LEU A 223 -11.10 -38.55 -25.37
N SER A 224 -10.08 -37.85 -24.87
CA SER A 224 -8.96 -37.37 -25.71
C SER A 224 -8.18 -38.50 -26.40
N ARG A 225 -8.28 -39.73 -25.89
CA ARG A 225 -7.65 -40.93 -26.46
C ARG A 225 -8.49 -41.54 -27.59
N LEU A 226 -9.72 -41.08 -27.80
CA LEU A 226 -10.60 -41.61 -28.83
C LEU A 226 -10.45 -40.87 -30.16
N THR A 227 -10.49 -41.61 -31.26
CA THR A 227 -10.39 -41.03 -32.60
C THR A 227 -11.72 -40.51 -33.15
N GLU A 228 -12.86 -40.84 -32.54
CA GLU A 228 -14.21 -40.60 -33.08
C GLU A 228 -15.12 -39.86 -32.07
N VAL A 229 -14.69 -38.68 -31.62
CA VAL A 229 -15.50 -37.79 -30.76
C VAL A 229 -16.11 -36.68 -31.61
N TYR A 230 -17.43 -36.43 -31.46
CA TYR A 230 -18.21 -35.49 -32.26
C TYR A 230 -19.03 -34.55 -31.39
N LEU A 231 -19.35 -33.36 -31.89
CA LEU A 231 -20.16 -32.36 -31.19
C LEU A 231 -21.66 -32.60 -31.45
N GLY A 232 -22.40 -32.99 -30.41
CA GLY A 232 -23.83 -33.32 -30.45
C GLY A 232 -24.20 -34.22 -31.64
N ASP A 233 -25.31 -33.93 -32.29
CA ASP A 233 -25.78 -34.67 -33.47
C ASP A 233 -25.09 -34.25 -34.79
N SER A 234 -24.08 -33.38 -34.72
CA SER A 234 -23.35 -32.95 -35.93
C SER A 234 -22.24 -33.93 -36.32
N ASP A 235 -21.85 -33.95 -37.59
CA ASP A 235 -20.65 -34.68 -38.05
C ASP A 235 -19.34 -33.89 -37.82
N ARG A 236 -19.39 -32.85 -36.97
CA ARG A 236 -18.19 -32.07 -36.63
C ARG A 236 -17.42 -32.80 -35.56
N LYS A 237 -16.20 -33.20 -35.90
CA LYS A 237 -15.27 -33.84 -34.96
C LYS A 237 -14.85 -32.87 -33.86
N LEU A 238 -14.97 -33.29 -32.61
CA LEU A 238 -14.50 -32.56 -31.43
C LEU A 238 -13.07 -32.97 -31.11
N VAL A 239 -12.18 -31.99 -31.04
CA VAL A 239 -10.77 -32.16 -30.69
C VAL A 239 -10.59 -31.81 -29.22
N ILE A 240 -10.27 -32.80 -28.39
CA ILE A 240 -9.97 -32.59 -26.98
C ILE A 240 -8.47 -32.40 -26.82
N ARG A 241 -8.03 -31.20 -26.47
CA ARG A 241 -6.61 -30.89 -26.22
C ARG A 241 -6.33 -30.97 -24.73
N LEU A 242 -5.18 -31.51 -24.35
CA LEU A 242 -4.78 -31.62 -22.95
C LEU A 242 -3.86 -30.47 -22.48
N GLU A 243 -3.36 -29.68 -23.43
CA GLU A 243 -2.57 -28.49 -23.14
C GLU A 243 -3.47 -27.38 -22.59
N PRO A 244 -3.18 -26.86 -21.38
CA PRO A 244 -4.03 -25.84 -20.76
C PRO A 244 -3.85 -24.49 -21.43
N VAL A 245 -4.97 -23.82 -21.72
CA VAL A 245 -4.99 -22.45 -22.22
C VAL A 245 -5.11 -21.45 -21.08
N ARG A 246 -4.44 -20.30 -21.24
CA ARG A 246 -4.54 -19.17 -20.31
C ARG A 246 -5.39 -18.07 -20.95
N PRO A 247 -6.62 -17.82 -20.44
CA PRO A 247 -7.47 -16.77 -20.95
C PRO A 247 -6.90 -15.40 -20.55
N ARG A 248 -7.17 -14.39 -21.37
CA ARG A 248 -6.78 -12.99 -21.13
C ARG A 248 -7.87 -12.06 -21.61
N VAL A 249 -8.08 -10.94 -20.91
CA VAL A 249 -9.02 -9.90 -21.30
C VAL A 249 -8.27 -8.86 -22.12
N ARG A 250 -8.72 -8.65 -23.35
CA ARG A 250 -8.29 -7.58 -24.26
C ARG A 250 -9.21 -6.39 -24.09
N VAL A 251 -8.66 -5.24 -23.74
CA VAL A 251 -9.37 -3.95 -23.70
C VAL A 251 -9.07 -3.21 -24.98
N ASP A 252 -10.11 -2.88 -25.75
CA ASP A 252 -10.00 -2.07 -26.95
C ASP A 252 -10.72 -0.72 -26.72
N SER A 253 -10.13 0.38 -27.21
CA SER A 253 -10.80 1.68 -27.21
C SER A 253 -11.86 1.74 -28.31
N LEU A 254 -13.06 2.23 -27.96
CA LEU A 254 -14.11 2.59 -28.92
C LEU A 254 -14.05 4.10 -29.24
N LYS A 255 -12.86 4.72 -29.10
CA LYS A 255 -12.66 6.17 -29.18
C LYS A 255 -13.59 6.88 -28.19
N ASN A 256 -14.42 7.80 -28.66
CA ASN A 256 -15.33 8.60 -27.82
C ASN A 256 -16.55 7.82 -27.31
N GLN A 257 -16.68 6.52 -27.61
CA GLN A 257 -17.83 5.70 -27.21
C GLN A 257 -17.56 4.84 -25.96
N GLY A 258 -16.33 4.85 -25.43
CA GLY A 258 -15.92 4.11 -24.23
C GLY A 258 -15.00 2.93 -24.52
N LEU A 259 -15.12 1.83 -23.79
CA LEU A 259 -14.21 0.67 -23.86
C LEU A 259 -14.94 -0.60 -24.29
N SER A 260 -14.24 -1.52 -24.94
CA SER A 260 -14.73 -2.88 -25.23
C SER A 260 -13.83 -3.91 -24.58
N LEU A 261 -14.44 -4.84 -23.84
CA LEU A 261 -13.75 -5.96 -23.20
C LEU A 261 -14.01 -7.23 -24.00
N LYS A 262 -12.95 -7.87 -24.48
CA LYS A 262 -13.00 -9.13 -25.24
C LYS A 262 -12.14 -10.17 -24.57
N ILE A 263 -12.60 -11.41 -24.55
CA ILE A 263 -11.78 -12.51 -24.04
C ILE A 263 -10.98 -13.15 -25.18
N GLN A 264 -9.69 -13.35 -24.97
CA GLN A 264 -8.77 -14.00 -25.92
C GLN A 264 -8.07 -15.19 -25.28
N ILE A 265 -7.75 -16.16 -26.12
CA ILE A 265 -6.89 -17.30 -25.80
C ILE A 265 -5.76 -17.40 -26.83
N VAL A 266 -4.66 -18.06 -26.47
CA VAL A 266 -3.55 -18.32 -27.38
C VAL A 266 -3.58 -19.80 -27.75
N LEU A 267 -3.67 -20.08 -29.05
CA LEU A 267 -3.68 -21.44 -29.61
C LEU A 267 -2.60 -21.54 -30.68
N ASN A 268 -1.67 -22.50 -30.53
CA ASN A 268 -0.57 -22.73 -31.47
C ASN A 268 0.21 -21.42 -31.78
N GLY A 269 0.45 -20.59 -30.76
CA GLY A 269 1.12 -19.29 -30.90
C GLY A 269 0.25 -18.16 -31.50
N LYS A 270 -0.97 -18.43 -31.96
CA LYS A 270 -1.89 -17.42 -32.52
C LYS A 270 -2.93 -16.98 -31.49
N ARG A 271 -3.16 -15.66 -31.41
CA ARG A 271 -4.22 -15.09 -30.56
C ARG A 271 -5.57 -15.26 -31.24
N ARG A 272 -6.56 -15.70 -30.48
CA ARG A 272 -7.95 -15.84 -30.95
C ARG A 272 -8.91 -15.24 -29.95
N THR A 273 -9.80 -14.38 -30.43
CA THR A 273 -10.91 -13.82 -29.63
C THR A 273 -12.04 -14.82 -29.60
N LEU A 274 -12.56 -15.12 -28.41
CA LEU A 274 -13.72 -15.98 -28.28
C LEU A 274 -14.99 -15.21 -28.63
N ASP A 275 -15.93 -15.93 -29.24
CA ASP A 275 -17.23 -15.40 -29.61
C ASP A 275 -18.35 -16.01 -28.73
N LYS A 276 -19.59 -15.69 -29.08
CA LYS A 276 -20.80 -16.16 -28.39
C LYS A 276 -21.01 -17.68 -28.43
N ARG A 277 -20.25 -18.44 -29.23
CA ARG A 277 -20.33 -19.90 -29.33
C ARG A 277 -19.42 -20.58 -28.32
N ALA A 278 -18.46 -19.87 -27.72
CA ALA A 278 -17.62 -20.42 -26.68
C ALA A 278 -18.46 -20.87 -25.48
N ARG A 279 -18.04 -21.97 -24.84
CA ARG A 279 -18.67 -22.54 -23.64
C ARG A 279 -17.60 -22.83 -22.60
N VAL A 280 -17.96 -22.75 -21.34
CA VAL A 280 -17.10 -23.09 -20.20
C VAL A 280 -17.81 -24.15 -19.39
N ALA A 281 -17.09 -25.19 -18.96
CA ALA A 281 -17.61 -26.29 -18.15
C ALA A 281 -16.62 -26.61 -17.02
N GLY A 282 -17.09 -27.03 -15.86
CA GLY A 282 -16.26 -27.57 -14.76
C GLY A 282 -16.20 -26.71 -13.50
N GLU A 283 -15.37 -27.15 -12.55
CA GLU A 283 -15.29 -26.63 -11.17
C GLU A 283 -14.29 -25.48 -10.99
N PRO A 284 -14.35 -24.74 -9.86
CA PRO A 284 -13.45 -23.62 -9.53
C PRO A 284 -11.94 -23.90 -9.66
N TYR A 285 -11.54 -25.17 -9.66
CA TYR A 285 -10.15 -25.62 -9.74
C TYR A 285 -9.78 -26.35 -11.05
N ALA A 286 -10.77 -26.70 -11.89
CA ALA A 286 -10.57 -27.41 -13.16
C ALA A 286 -11.66 -27.04 -14.19
N PHE A 287 -11.46 -25.92 -14.87
CA PHE A 287 -12.34 -25.48 -15.95
C PHE A 287 -11.87 -26.00 -17.31
N TRP A 288 -12.81 -26.32 -18.18
CA TRP A 288 -12.61 -26.62 -19.59
C TRP A 288 -13.33 -25.58 -20.44
N ILE A 289 -12.69 -25.17 -21.54
CA ILE A 289 -13.22 -24.18 -22.47
C ILE A 289 -13.37 -24.77 -23.86
N PHE A 290 -14.57 -24.64 -24.42
CA PHE A 290 -14.84 -24.89 -25.81
C PHE A 290 -14.64 -23.60 -26.61
N ASP A 291 -13.87 -23.68 -27.69
CA ASP A 291 -13.46 -22.54 -28.51
C ASP A 291 -14.56 -21.97 -29.42
N GLY A 292 -15.75 -22.58 -29.44
CA GLY A 292 -16.88 -22.18 -30.28
C GLY A 292 -16.89 -22.82 -31.67
N GLU A 293 -15.86 -23.60 -32.01
CA GLU A 293 -15.74 -24.29 -33.30
C GLU A 293 -15.65 -25.79 -33.15
N GLN A 294 -14.52 -26.32 -32.68
CA GLN A 294 -14.25 -27.76 -32.69
C GLN A 294 -13.29 -28.22 -31.61
N ALA A 295 -12.80 -27.34 -30.72
CA ALA A 295 -11.81 -27.72 -29.71
C ALA A 295 -12.31 -27.45 -28.29
N ILE A 296 -12.12 -28.41 -27.40
CA ILE A 296 -12.29 -28.25 -25.95
C ILE A 296 -10.96 -28.52 -25.25
N MET A 297 -10.61 -27.69 -24.27
CA MET A 297 -9.26 -27.65 -23.69
C MET A 297 -9.33 -27.25 -22.21
N PRO A 298 -8.41 -27.71 -21.35
CA PRO A 298 -8.36 -27.25 -19.98
C PRO A 298 -7.97 -25.78 -19.93
N MET A 299 -8.50 -25.06 -18.95
CA MET A 299 -8.26 -23.65 -18.73
C MET A 299 -7.49 -23.48 -17.42
N ALA A 300 -6.35 -22.81 -17.48
CA ALA A 300 -5.55 -22.51 -16.30
C ALA A 300 -6.05 -21.24 -15.60
N GLY A 301 -6.18 -21.31 -14.27
CA GLY A 301 -6.42 -20.15 -13.41
C GLY A 301 -7.15 -20.48 -12.11
N GLY A 302 -7.36 -19.47 -11.26
CA GLY A 302 -8.04 -19.60 -9.96
C GLY A 302 -9.58 -19.50 -10.02
N PRO A 303 -10.23 -19.64 -8.85
CA PRO A 303 -11.68 -19.58 -8.73
C PRO A 303 -12.25 -18.26 -9.28
N GLY A 304 -13.33 -18.32 -10.06
CA GLY A 304 -14.05 -17.16 -10.61
C GLY A 304 -13.69 -16.78 -12.06
N ILE A 305 -12.60 -17.30 -12.62
CA ILE A 305 -12.20 -17.01 -14.01
C ILE A 305 -13.23 -17.56 -15.02
N GLY A 306 -13.80 -18.73 -14.75
CA GLY A 306 -14.83 -19.34 -15.62
C GLY A 306 -16.03 -18.42 -15.86
N VAL A 307 -16.47 -17.68 -14.82
CA VAL A 307 -17.60 -16.74 -14.91
C VAL A 307 -17.24 -15.53 -15.77
N ILE A 308 -16.02 -14.99 -15.65
CA ILE A 308 -15.55 -13.86 -16.45
C ILE A 308 -15.48 -14.24 -17.94
N VAL A 309 -14.91 -15.42 -18.23
CA VAL A 309 -14.79 -15.94 -19.60
C VAL A 309 -16.17 -16.20 -20.20
N TYR A 310 -17.08 -16.83 -19.44
CA TYR A 310 -18.45 -17.08 -19.86
C TYR A 310 -19.21 -15.77 -20.15
N GLY A 311 -19.17 -14.80 -19.23
CA GLY A 311 -19.86 -13.51 -19.39
C GLY A 311 -19.37 -12.70 -20.58
N LEU A 312 -18.05 -12.59 -20.74
CA LEU A 312 -17.44 -11.79 -21.82
C LEU A 312 -17.58 -12.46 -23.20
N SER A 313 -17.57 -13.79 -23.27
CA SER A 313 -17.75 -14.51 -24.55
C SER A 313 -19.14 -14.32 -25.16
N ARG A 314 -20.21 -14.31 -24.35
CA ARG A 314 -21.58 -14.17 -24.85
C ARG A 314 -21.94 -12.74 -25.25
N LYS A 315 -21.50 -11.75 -24.48
CA LYS A 315 -22.03 -10.38 -24.59
C LYS A 315 -20.99 -9.31 -24.93
N GLN A 316 -19.72 -9.65 -25.23
CA GLN A 316 -18.61 -8.71 -25.49
C GLN A 316 -18.84 -7.35 -24.83
N ALA A 317 -18.52 -7.23 -23.54
CA ALA A 317 -18.96 -6.09 -22.75
C ALA A 317 -18.48 -4.78 -23.38
N ARG A 318 -19.44 -3.98 -23.87
CA ARG A 318 -19.22 -2.60 -24.30
C ARG A 318 -19.58 -1.70 -23.13
N MET A 319 -18.61 -0.90 -22.72
CA MET A 319 -18.70 0.01 -21.60
C MET A 319 -18.88 1.42 -22.13
N PRO A 320 -20.02 2.08 -21.87
CA PRO A 320 -20.19 3.47 -22.28
C PRO A 320 -19.23 4.37 -21.51
N LEU A 321 -18.86 5.51 -22.10
CA LEU A 321 -17.86 6.43 -21.56
C LEU A 321 -18.10 6.85 -20.09
N ARG A 322 -19.37 6.99 -19.70
CA ARG A 322 -19.79 7.33 -18.32
C ARG A 322 -19.45 6.27 -17.26
N GLU A 323 -19.29 5.00 -17.67
CA GLU A 323 -18.98 3.87 -16.78
C GLU A 323 -17.48 3.59 -16.70
N VAL A 324 -16.69 4.18 -17.62
CA VAL A 324 -15.23 3.98 -17.70
C VAL A 324 -14.50 4.39 -16.42
N PRO A 325 -14.76 5.56 -15.79
CA PRO A 325 -14.10 5.92 -14.53
C PRO A 325 -14.31 4.88 -13.44
N THR A 326 -15.57 4.48 -13.17
CA THR A 326 -15.90 3.46 -12.17
C THR A 326 -15.21 2.12 -12.44
N PHE A 327 -15.11 1.74 -13.72
CA PHE A 327 -14.38 0.53 -14.10
C PHE A 327 -12.89 0.67 -13.86
N LEU A 328 -12.26 1.77 -14.25
CA LEU A 328 -10.83 1.99 -14.05
C LEU A 328 -10.47 2.00 -12.55
N GLU A 329 -11.27 2.68 -11.72
CA GLU A 329 -11.07 2.76 -10.27
C GLU A 329 -11.25 1.40 -9.56
N ARG A 330 -12.39 0.73 -9.81
CA ARG A 330 -12.80 -0.43 -9.00
C ARG A 330 -12.77 -1.76 -9.76
N GLY A 331 -13.12 -1.72 -11.05
CA GLY A 331 -13.27 -2.92 -11.88
C GLY A 331 -11.96 -3.49 -12.39
N LEU A 332 -11.05 -2.64 -12.88
CA LEU A 332 -9.81 -3.02 -13.53
C LEU A 332 -8.85 -3.69 -12.54
N ARG A 333 -8.71 -3.13 -11.33
CA ARG A 333 -7.90 -3.72 -10.25
C ARG A 333 -8.35 -5.14 -9.90
N ARG A 334 -9.64 -5.31 -9.60
CA ARG A 334 -10.24 -6.61 -9.28
C ARG A 334 -10.11 -7.60 -10.44
N MET A 335 -10.23 -7.11 -11.68
CA MET A 335 -10.06 -7.96 -12.87
C MET A 335 -8.61 -8.42 -13.05
N ARG A 336 -7.62 -7.54 -12.83
CA ARG A 336 -6.18 -7.87 -12.92
C ARG A 336 -5.74 -8.91 -11.88
N GLU A 337 -6.38 -8.95 -10.70
CA GLU A 337 -6.15 -9.97 -9.67
C GLU A 337 -6.62 -11.37 -10.11
N LEU A 338 -7.64 -11.44 -10.98
CA LEU A 338 -8.26 -12.70 -11.40
C LEU A 338 -7.78 -13.17 -12.78
N ILE A 339 -7.54 -12.26 -13.72
CA ILE A 339 -7.20 -12.58 -15.10
C ILE A 339 -6.26 -11.54 -15.70
N ARG A 340 -5.34 -11.99 -16.57
CA ARG A 340 -4.43 -11.09 -17.29
C ARG A 340 -5.24 -10.14 -18.19
N VAL A 341 -5.07 -8.84 -18.00
CA VAL A 341 -5.69 -7.77 -18.82
C VAL A 341 -4.62 -7.14 -19.71
N GLU A 342 -4.90 -7.02 -21.01
CA GLU A 342 -4.02 -6.42 -22.01
C GLU A 342 -4.76 -5.34 -22.79
N ALA A 343 -4.09 -4.24 -23.10
CA ALA A 343 -4.60 -3.15 -23.91
C ALA A 343 -3.48 -2.64 -24.83
N ASP A 344 -3.82 -1.97 -25.93
CA ASP A 344 -2.82 -1.22 -26.69
C ASP A 344 -2.37 0.02 -25.91
N PRO A 345 -1.15 0.54 -26.16
CA PRO A 345 -0.69 1.79 -25.56
C PRO A 345 -1.72 2.91 -25.73
N GLY A 346 -2.02 3.65 -24.65
CA GLY A 346 -3.00 4.74 -24.64
C GLY A 346 -4.47 4.34 -24.48
N VAL A 347 -4.82 3.05 -24.49
CA VAL A 347 -6.22 2.59 -24.28
C VAL A 347 -6.60 2.57 -22.80
N LEU A 348 -5.71 2.08 -21.95
CA LEU A 348 -5.85 2.18 -20.50
C LEU A 348 -4.93 3.31 -20.04
N PRO A 349 -5.41 4.23 -19.20
CA PRO A 349 -4.55 5.26 -18.64
C PRO A 349 -3.53 4.62 -17.70
N ASP A 350 -2.28 5.06 -17.81
CA ASP A 350 -1.24 4.72 -16.87
C ASP A 350 -1.38 5.58 -15.59
N VAL A 351 -0.84 5.06 -14.49
CA VAL A 351 -0.69 5.84 -13.26
C VAL A 351 0.29 6.96 -13.56
N THR A 352 -0.17 8.20 -13.48
CA THR A 352 0.62 9.38 -13.80
C THR A 352 1.14 9.97 -12.50
N ALA A 353 2.43 10.27 -12.42
CA ALA A 353 2.98 10.94 -11.25
C ALA A 353 2.48 12.39 -11.18
N PRO A 354 2.00 12.87 -10.01
CA PRO A 354 1.61 14.26 -9.85
C PRO A 354 2.83 15.19 -9.87
N GLU A 355 2.64 16.39 -10.40
CA GLU A 355 3.52 17.52 -10.14
C GLU A 355 2.92 18.35 -8.98
N PRO A 356 3.58 18.42 -7.82
CA PRO A 356 3.09 19.21 -6.70
C PRO A 356 3.16 20.70 -6.99
N LEU A 357 2.09 21.41 -6.64
CA LEU A 357 1.91 22.83 -6.90
C LEU A 357 1.49 23.55 -5.61
N LEU A 358 2.27 24.54 -5.19
CA LEU A 358 1.96 25.43 -4.08
C LEU A 358 1.46 26.77 -4.62
N ILE A 359 0.28 27.18 -4.17
CA ILE A 359 -0.31 28.48 -4.46
C ILE A 359 -0.30 29.29 -3.18
N LEU A 360 0.47 30.38 -3.19
CA LEU A 360 0.57 31.32 -2.08
C LEU A 360 -0.40 32.48 -2.29
N GLY A 361 -1.06 32.89 -1.22
CA GLY A 361 -1.94 34.04 -1.17
C GLY A 361 -2.07 34.58 0.25
N GLU A 362 -2.86 35.62 0.42
CA GLU A 362 -3.09 36.26 1.71
C GLU A 362 -4.59 36.20 2.03
N ASP A 363 -4.93 35.80 3.26
CA ASP A 363 -6.30 35.80 3.76
C ASP A 363 -6.34 36.49 5.13
N GLY A 364 -6.79 37.75 5.14
CA GLY A 364 -6.70 38.60 6.32
C GLY A 364 -5.25 38.77 6.78
N GLU A 365 -4.95 38.37 8.01
CA GLU A 365 -3.61 38.44 8.63
C GLU A 365 -2.77 37.18 8.45
N SER A 366 -3.32 36.17 7.76
CA SER A 366 -2.69 34.86 7.59
C SER A 366 -2.16 34.67 6.18
N LEU A 367 -1.06 33.94 6.05
CA LEU A 367 -0.60 33.42 4.76
C LEU A 367 -1.45 32.21 4.41
N LYS A 368 -2.10 32.28 3.25
CA LYS A 368 -2.83 31.15 2.67
C LYS A 368 -1.89 30.37 1.75
N VAL A 369 -1.63 29.12 2.11
CA VAL A 369 -0.84 28.17 1.31
C VAL A 369 -1.76 27.09 0.81
N GLN A 370 -1.91 26.92 -0.49
CA GLN A 370 -2.76 25.89 -1.08
C GLN A 370 -1.91 24.88 -1.86
N LEU A 371 -1.82 23.66 -1.37
CA LEU A 371 -1.23 22.52 -2.05
C LEU A 371 -2.24 21.93 -3.04
N SER A 372 -1.79 21.76 -4.27
CA SER A 372 -2.54 21.18 -5.39
C SER A 372 -1.65 20.20 -6.13
N PHE A 373 -2.26 19.34 -6.94
CA PHE A 373 -1.54 18.42 -7.81
C PHE A 373 -1.90 18.67 -9.26
N ARG A 374 -0.88 18.76 -10.12
CA ARG A 374 -1.04 18.90 -11.56
C ARG A 374 -0.78 17.55 -12.24
N TYR A 375 -1.68 17.19 -13.15
CA TYR A 375 -1.65 15.93 -13.88
C TYR A 375 -1.77 16.17 -15.39
N GLY A 376 -0.90 15.53 -16.17
CA GLY A 376 -1.00 15.41 -17.62
C GLY A 376 -0.21 16.45 -18.45
N ASP A 377 0.18 16.04 -19.65
CA ASP A 377 0.78 16.82 -20.73
C ASP A 377 0.15 16.31 -22.04
N PRO A 378 -0.46 17.15 -22.90
CA PRO A 378 -0.51 18.63 -22.90
C PRO A 378 -1.67 19.24 -22.09
N VAL A 379 -2.45 18.43 -21.38
CA VAL A 379 -3.56 18.92 -20.55
C VAL A 379 -3.15 18.92 -19.10
N GLU A 380 -3.10 20.11 -18.51
CA GLU A 380 -2.91 20.29 -17.07
C GLU A 380 -4.25 20.16 -16.34
N LEU A 381 -4.45 19.06 -15.61
CA LEU A 381 -5.58 18.86 -14.69
C LEU A 381 -5.12 19.17 -13.26
N GLN A 382 -5.76 20.16 -12.63
CA GLN A 382 -5.45 20.54 -11.26
C GLN A 382 -6.43 19.89 -10.26
N VAL A 383 -5.89 19.21 -9.26
CA VAL A 383 -6.65 18.59 -8.16
C VAL A 383 -6.33 19.30 -6.86
N MET A 384 -7.39 19.73 -6.16
CA MET A 384 -7.30 20.56 -4.96
C MET A 384 -7.72 19.83 -3.66
N SER A 385 -8.34 18.64 -3.78
CA SER A 385 -8.95 17.96 -2.65
C SER A 385 -8.95 16.43 -2.80
N ASP A 386 -8.96 15.74 -1.65
CA ASP A 386 -9.09 14.28 -1.55
C ASP A 386 -10.43 13.76 -2.08
N SER A 387 -11.45 14.63 -2.17
CA SER A 387 -12.76 14.30 -2.72
C SER A 387 -12.79 14.18 -4.25
N ALA A 388 -11.70 14.56 -4.94
CA ALA A 388 -11.59 14.34 -6.37
C ALA A 388 -11.57 12.82 -6.68
N PRO A 389 -12.14 12.40 -7.82
CA PRO A 389 -12.08 11.00 -8.24
C PRO A 389 -10.63 10.56 -8.46
N GLU A 390 -10.34 9.26 -8.33
CA GLU A 390 -9.00 8.72 -8.60
C GLU A 390 -8.68 8.78 -10.11
N VAL A 391 -9.73 8.72 -10.93
CA VAL A 391 -9.64 8.86 -12.38
C VAL A 391 -10.15 10.24 -12.81
N LEU A 392 -9.23 11.05 -13.33
CA LEU A 392 -9.54 12.36 -13.89
C LEU A 392 -9.93 12.22 -15.36
N ARG A 393 -10.84 13.09 -15.82
CA ARG A 393 -11.24 13.17 -17.24
C ARG A 393 -10.66 14.44 -17.86
N ALA A 394 -9.91 14.29 -18.94
CA ALA A 394 -9.41 15.41 -19.71
C ALA A 394 -10.56 16.14 -20.45
N PRO A 395 -10.42 17.44 -20.76
CA PRO A 395 -11.37 18.16 -21.60
C PRO A 395 -11.52 17.52 -22.99
N GLU A 396 -12.62 17.82 -23.67
CA GLU A 396 -12.88 17.25 -24.99
C GLU A 396 -11.78 17.63 -26.00
N GLY A 397 -11.31 16.65 -26.78
CA GLY A 397 -10.28 16.85 -27.80
C GLY A 397 -8.85 16.55 -27.37
N HIS A 398 -8.64 16.12 -26.12
CA HIS A 398 -7.32 15.80 -25.60
C HIS A 398 -7.10 14.30 -25.37
N GLU A 399 -5.85 13.86 -25.57
CA GLU A 399 -5.38 12.51 -25.28
C GLU A 399 -4.22 12.56 -24.26
N PRO A 400 -4.19 11.68 -23.25
CA PRO A 400 -5.19 10.64 -22.95
C PRO A 400 -6.48 11.22 -22.34
N LEU A 401 -7.62 10.62 -22.69
CA LEU A 401 -8.96 11.08 -22.26
C LEU A 401 -9.20 10.93 -20.75
N PHE A 402 -8.48 10.00 -20.12
CA PHE A 402 -8.51 9.74 -18.69
C PHE A 402 -7.09 9.72 -18.15
N VAL A 403 -6.91 10.16 -16.91
CA VAL A 403 -5.62 10.14 -16.19
C VAL A 403 -5.86 9.48 -14.84
N MET A 404 -5.04 8.48 -14.48
CA MET A 404 -5.11 7.87 -13.15
C MET A 404 -4.15 8.59 -12.22
N ARG A 405 -4.67 9.07 -11.10
CA ARG A 405 -3.89 9.72 -10.04
C ARG A 405 -3.00 8.72 -9.33
N ASP A 406 -1.81 9.17 -8.94
CA ASP A 406 -0.94 8.42 -8.03
C ASP A 406 -1.17 8.93 -6.59
N LEU A 407 -2.15 8.34 -5.92
CA LEU A 407 -2.52 8.71 -4.55
C LEU A 407 -1.37 8.49 -3.55
N GLU A 408 -0.47 7.55 -3.82
CA GLU A 408 0.67 7.27 -2.93
C GLU A 408 1.75 8.35 -3.09
N ALA A 409 1.95 8.87 -4.31
CA ALA A 409 2.78 10.04 -4.56
C ALA A 409 2.16 11.32 -3.97
N GLU A 410 0.85 11.54 -4.09
CA GLU A 410 0.16 12.66 -3.45
C GLU A 410 0.32 12.63 -1.93
N LYS A 411 0.16 11.45 -1.32
CA LYS A 411 0.36 11.27 0.12
C LYS A 411 1.79 11.59 0.57
N ARG A 412 2.80 11.13 -0.18
CA ARG A 412 4.21 11.47 0.09
C ARG A 412 4.47 12.99 -0.01
N ALA A 413 3.82 13.66 -0.96
CA ALA A 413 3.92 15.12 -1.06
C ALA A 413 3.25 15.82 0.14
N LEU A 414 2.10 15.34 0.61
CA LEU A 414 1.47 15.83 1.84
C LEU A 414 2.36 15.62 3.08
N GLU A 415 3.04 14.48 3.19
CA GLU A 415 3.99 14.21 4.27
C GLU A 415 5.18 15.18 4.22
N ALA A 416 5.75 15.42 3.03
CA ALA A 416 6.81 16.42 2.86
C ALA A 416 6.35 17.85 3.18
N ALA A 417 5.11 18.22 2.84
CA ALA A 417 4.52 19.49 3.24
C ALA A 417 4.40 19.62 4.77
N ALA A 418 4.03 18.53 5.46
CA ALA A 418 3.95 18.51 6.93
C ALA A 418 5.32 18.67 7.59
N GLU A 419 6.35 18.01 7.04
CA GLU A 419 7.74 18.16 7.49
C GLU A 419 8.26 19.58 7.29
N ALA A 420 7.81 20.27 6.25
CA ALA A 420 8.06 21.69 5.99
C ALA A 420 7.26 22.65 6.88
N GLY A 421 6.57 22.15 7.92
CA GLY A 421 5.86 22.97 8.90
C GLY A 421 4.45 23.38 8.51
N LEU A 422 3.89 22.86 7.41
CA LEU A 422 2.48 23.10 7.07
C LEU A 422 1.57 22.26 7.97
N PRO A 423 0.49 22.83 8.55
CA PRO A 423 -0.44 22.11 9.41
C PRO A 423 -1.36 21.21 8.58
N VAL A 424 -0.85 20.04 8.16
CA VAL A 424 -1.59 19.06 7.37
C VAL A 424 -2.65 18.36 8.23
N ASN A 425 -3.79 19.03 8.41
CA ASN A 425 -4.91 18.57 9.22
C ASN A 425 -6.09 18.16 8.33
N GLY A 426 -5.86 17.21 7.42
CA GLY A 426 -6.88 16.72 6.48
C GLY A 426 -7.32 17.75 5.43
N SER A 427 -8.24 17.34 4.55
CA SER A 427 -8.73 18.14 3.43
C SER A 427 -9.56 19.36 3.88
N PRO A 428 -9.46 20.52 3.20
CA PRO A 428 -8.68 20.77 1.98
C PRO A 428 -7.20 21.06 2.27
N GLY A 429 -6.32 20.81 1.29
CA GLY A 429 -4.88 21.16 1.31
C GLY A 429 -4.60 22.67 1.29
N THR A 430 -5.48 23.46 1.91
CA THR A 430 -5.35 24.90 2.13
C THR A 430 -5.01 25.11 3.59
N PHE A 431 -3.85 25.71 3.82
CA PHE A 431 -3.29 25.98 5.14
C PHE A 431 -3.30 27.48 5.36
N LEU A 432 -3.74 27.89 6.55
CA LEU A 432 -3.62 29.28 7.01
C LEU A 432 -2.53 29.32 8.06
N LEU A 433 -1.45 30.04 7.77
CA LEU A 433 -0.34 30.25 8.67
C LEU A 433 -0.45 31.64 9.28
N ASP A 434 -0.32 31.72 10.61
CA ASP A 434 -0.14 33.01 11.27
C ASP A 434 1.23 33.62 10.91
N THR A 435 1.48 34.87 11.30
CA THR A 435 2.70 35.57 10.86
C THR A 435 4.01 34.83 11.21
N PRO A 436 4.18 34.32 12.45
CA PRO A 436 5.37 33.55 12.80
C PRO A 436 5.53 32.27 11.97
N ALA A 437 4.47 31.45 11.82
CA ALA A 437 4.55 30.22 11.06
C ALA A 437 4.74 30.48 9.56
N ALA A 438 4.12 31.53 9.03
CA ALA A 438 4.28 31.94 7.65
C ALA A 438 5.73 32.30 7.33
N LEU A 439 6.40 33.07 8.20
CA LEU A 439 7.79 33.43 7.99
C LEU A 439 8.74 32.25 8.12
N ALA A 440 8.54 31.38 9.12
CA ALA A 440 9.31 30.14 9.23
C ALA A 440 9.16 29.29 7.97
N PHE A 441 7.94 29.14 7.45
CA PHE A 441 7.71 28.44 6.19
C PHE A 441 8.39 29.11 4.98
N LEU A 442 8.21 30.42 4.81
CA LEU A 442 8.73 31.16 3.66
C LEU A 442 10.26 31.25 3.63
N GLU A 443 10.91 31.36 4.79
CA GLU A 443 12.37 31.53 4.89
C GLU A 443 13.10 30.20 5.06
N ASP A 444 12.59 29.29 5.89
CA ASP A 444 13.33 28.08 6.26
C ASP A 444 12.99 26.86 5.39
N HIS A 445 11.82 26.84 4.72
CA HIS A 445 11.31 25.63 4.05
C HIS A 445 10.89 25.81 2.59
N LEU A 446 10.45 27.00 2.18
CA LEU A 446 9.89 27.21 0.85
C LEU A 446 10.89 26.89 -0.27
N GLU A 447 12.17 27.24 -0.10
CA GLU A 447 13.15 27.07 -1.17
C GLU A 447 13.53 25.60 -1.41
N ASP A 448 13.52 24.79 -0.36
CA ASP A 448 13.70 23.34 -0.47
C ASP A 448 12.55 22.71 -1.26
N LEU A 449 11.30 23.12 -0.98
CA LEU A 449 10.13 22.67 -1.76
C LEU A 449 10.16 23.19 -3.20
N ALA A 450 10.51 24.47 -3.40
CA ALA A 450 10.56 25.10 -4.72
C ALA A 450 11.60 24.48 -5.67
N SER A 451 12.58 23.73 -5.14
CA SER A 451 13.55 22.97 -5.94
C SER A 451 12.91 21.84 -6.76
N THR A 452 11.78 21.31 -6.30
CA THR A 452 11.08 20.17 -6.92
C THR A 452 9.62 20.45 -7.24
N TRP A 453 9.01 21.44 -6.59
CA TRP A 453 7.60 21.78 -6.70
C TRP A 453 7.41 23.11 -7.41
N ILE A 454 6.25 23.29 -8.02
CA ILE A 454 5.89 24.54 -8.67
C ILE A 454 5.33 25.49 -7.62
N VAL A 455 5.83 26.72 -7.53
CA VAL A 455 5.35 27.74 -6.58
C VAL A 455 4.78 28.92 -7.35
N LEU A 456 3.53 29.29 -7.04
CA LEU A 456 2.81 30.41 -7.66
C LEU A 456 2.37 31.43 -6.60
N GLY A 457 2.31 32.71 -6.99
CA GLY A 457 1.72 33.78 -6.18
C GLY A 457 2.66 34.42 -5.16
N ARG A 458 3.90 33.93 -5.03
CA ARG A 458 4.92 34.51 -4.14
C ARG A 458 5.15 36.00 -4.42
N GLU A 459 5.20 36.38 -5.69
CA GLU A 459 5.42 37.76 -6.14
C GLU A 459 4.24 38.71 -5.85
N ARG A 460 3.05 38.15 -5.57
CA ARG A 460 1.81 38.89 -5.30
C ARG A 460 1.57 39.12 -3.81
N LEU A 461 2.36 38.48 -2.94
CA LEU A 461 2.31 38.73 -1.50
C LEU A 461 2.66 40.20 -1.22
N LEU A 462 1.89 40.85 -0.36
CA LEU A 462 2.08 42.23 0.06
C LEU A 462 2.51 42.30 1.52
N ARG A 463 1.81 41.62 2.43
CA ARG A 463 2.08 41.59 3.88
C ARG A 463 3.25 40.69 4.24
N PHE A 464 3.45 39.61 3.47
CA PHE A 464 4.52 38.65 3.73
C PHE A 464 5.78 38.89 2.87
N ARG A 465 5.97 40.12 2.40
CA ARG A 465 7.23 40.51 1.77
C ARG A 465 8.32 40.58 2.83
N THR A 466 9.39 39.83 2.63
CA THR A 466 10.53 39.81 3.54
C THR A 466 11.72 40.56 2.95
N LYS A 467 12.50 41.20 3.82
CA LYS A 467 13.81 41.79 3.49
C LYS A 467 14.80 41.46 4.59
N HIS A 468 15.96 40.92 4.22
CA HIS A 468 17.08 40.72 5.13
C HIS A 468 17.81 42.04 5.33
N LEU A 469 17.75 42.60 6.54
CA LEU A 469 18.32 43.90 6.86
C LEU A 469 19.12 43.83 8.14
N THR A 470 20.31 44.44 8.15
CA THR A 470 21.10 44.61 9.36
C THR A 470 20.71 45.92 10.04
N PRO A 471 20.22 45.90 11.29
CA PRO A 471 19.90 47.12 12.00
C PRO A 471 21.16 47.91 12.36
N ARG A 472 20.96 49.20 12.68
CA ARG A 472 21.97 50.04 13.31
C ARG A 472 21.36 50.84 14.44
N LEU A 473 22.19 51.30 15.37
CA LEU A 473 21.76 52.26 16.38
C LEU A 473 21.95 53.69 15.86
N GLU A 474 21.00 54.56 16.16
CA GLU A 474 21.15 56.01 15.95
C GLU A 474 20.73 56.73 17.22
N GLY A 475 21.28 57.92 17.46
CA GLY A 475 20.88 58.64 18.66
C GLY A 475 21.74 59.82 19.04
N THR A 476 21.53 60.28 20.26
CA THR A 476 22.31 61.36 20.89
C THR A 476 22.70 60.99 22.31
N ILE A 477 23.92 61.35 22.69
CA ILE A 477 24.42 61.26 24.06
C ILE A 477 24.86 62.66 24.48
N LYS A 478 24.27 63.21 25.55
CA LYS A 478 24.60 64.52 26.09
C LYS A 478 25.03 64.41 27.55
N THR A 479 26.06 65.14 27.91
CA THR A 479 26.62 65.16 29.26
C THR A 479 25.77 66.02 30.19
N GLY A 480 25.29 65.41 31.27
CA GLY A 480 24.72 66.09 32.44
C GLY A 480 25.78 66.29 33.53
N THR A 481 25.35 66.48 34.80
CA THR A 481 26.31 66.65 35.91
C THR A 481 27.02 65.33 36.24
N ASP A 482 26.27 64.30 36.61
CA ASP A 482 26.79 62.98 37.03
C ASP A 482 26.28 61.83 36.14
N TRP A 483 25.65 62.15 35.02
CA TRP A 483 25.05 61.19 34.08
C TRP A 483 25.17 61.67 32.64
N PHE A 484 24.86 60.77 31.71
CA PHE A 484 24.57 61.07 30.31
C PHE A 484 23.06 60.99 30.08
N ASP A 485 22.47 62.03 29.48
CA ASP A 485 21.14 61.95 28.89
C ASP A 485 21.27 61.24 27.53
N VAL A 486 20.77 60.01 27.48
CA VAL A 486 20.89 59.09 26.34
C VAL A 486 19.55 59.00 25.63
N ASN A 487 19.59 59.09 24.31
CA ASN A 487 18.46 58.78 23.43
C ASN A 487 18.98 57.91 22.28
N LEU A 488 18.64 56.63 22.31
CA LEU A 488 19.04 55.64 21.30
C LEU A 488 17.80 55.00 20.66
N GLU A 489 17.87 54.82 19.35
CA GLU A 489 16.87 54.16 18.54
C GLU A 489 17.53 53.07 17.68
N VAL A 490 16.83 51.97 17.46
CA VAL A 490 17.17 50.95 16.47
C VAL A 490 16.57 51.38 15.13
N VAL A 491 17.44 51.56 14.14
CA VAL A 491 17.04 51.94 12.79
C VAL A 491 17.20 50.75 11.86
N VAL A 492 16.11 50.40 11.18
CA VAL A 492 16.06 49.34 10.17
C VAL A 492 15.54 49.95 8.88
N ASP A 493 16.41 50.07 7.88
CA ASP A 493 16.17 50.85 6.66
C ASP A 493 15.78 52.32 6.98
N LYS A 494 14.48 52.67 6.91
CA LYS A 494 13.95 54.00 7.23
C LYS A 494 13.11 54.05 8.50
N SER A 495 12.75 52.88 9.03
CA SER A 495 11.89 52.76 10.20
C SER A 495 12.72 52.81 11.48
N ARG A 496 12.16 53.46 12.51
CA ARG A 496 12.82 53.73 13.79
C ARG A 496 12.04 53.03 14.91
N TYR A 497 12.76 52.32 15.77
CA TYR A 497 12.20 51.58 16.90
C TYR A 497 12.97 51.91 18.17
N GLY A 498 12.32 51.83 19.33
CA GLY A 498 13.04 51.91 20.61
C GLY A 498 13.86 50.65 20.88
N LEU A 499 14.82 50.72 21.81
CA LEU A 499 15.59 49.56 22.27
C LEU A 499 14.70 48.45 22.87
N ASP A 500 13.49 48.78 23.34
CA ASP A 500 12.51 47.81 23.83
C ASP A 500 12.03 46.83 22.74
N ALA A 501 12.13 47.21 21.46
CA ALA A 501 11.87 46.30 20.35
C ALA A 501 12.83 45.09 20.36
N LEU A 502 14.08 45.25 20.80
CA LEU A 502 15.03 44.13 20.93
C LEU A 502 14.56 43.12 21.98
N LEU A 503 14.03 43.61 23.09
CA LEU A 503 13.48 42.77 24.15
C LEU A 503 12.21 42.05 23.67
N GLN A 504 11.35 42.74 22.92
CA GLN A 504 10.16 42.13 22.33
C GLN A 504 10.53 41.03 21.33
N LEU A 505 11.51 41.24 20.46
CA LEU A 505 12.02 40.24 19.52
C LEU A 505 12.49 38.98 20.26
N TYR A 506 13.29 39.16 21.31
CA TYR A 506 13.81 38.05 22.11
C TYR A 506 12.72 37.30 22.89
N GLN A 507 11.83 38.02 23.58
CA GLN A 507 10.74 37.41 24.37
C GLN A 507 9.73 36.67 23.49
N SER A 508 9.38 37.25 22.35
CA SER A 508 8.46 36.64 21.38
C SER A 508 9.11 35.55 20.53
N LYS A 509 10.43 35.36 20.64
CA LYS A 509 11.25 34.52 19.76
C LYS A 509 11.04 34.84 18.27
N ARG A 510 10.66 36.08 17.97
CA ARG A 510 10.45 36.56 16.60
C ARG A 510 11.75 37.14 16.09
N ARG A 511 12.05 36.88 14.81
CA ARG A 511 13.24 37.38 14.11
C ARG A 511 12.95 38.55 13.17
N TYR A 512 11.81 39.23 13.35
CA TYR A 512 11.33 40.20 12.37
C TYR A 512 10.64 41.42 12.98
N LEU A 513 10.78 42.56 12.29
CA LEU A 513 10.07 43.81 12.58
C LEU A 513 9.24 44.23 11.36
N THR A 514 8.05 44.79 11.59
CA THR A 514 7.22 45.36 10.53
C THR A 514 7.67 46.80 10.24
N LEU A 515 8.12 47.05 9.01
CA LEU A 515 8.50 48.38 8.52
C LEU A 515 7.27 49.27 8.29
N ASP A 516 7.49 50.57 8.10
CA ASP A 516 6.41 51.56 7.88
C ASP A 516 5.59 51.29 6.61
N ASP A 517 6.18 50.61 5.61
CA ASP A 517 5.51 50.20 4.38
C ASP A 517 4.76 48.86 4.48
N GLY A 518 4.80 48.22 5.65
CA GLY A 518 4.20 46.91 5.92
C GLY A 518 5.08 45.71 5.59
N THR A 519 6.27 45.91 5.01
CA THR A 519 7.26 44.83 4.76
C THR A 519 7.81 44.30 6.07
N LEU A 520 8.12 43.00 6.12
CA LEU A 520 8.73 42.36 7.28
C LEU A 520 10.26 42.32 7.12
N ALA A 521 10.97 43.03 7.98
CA ALA A 521 12.43 43.03 8.03
C ALA A 521 12.92 41.86 8.88
N ILE A 522 13.62 40.90 8.27
CA ILE A 522 14.29 39.79 8.95
C ILE A 522 15.66 40.27 9.43
N LEU A 523 15.92 40.09 10.73
CA LEU A 523 17.12 40.60 11.40
C LEU A 523 18.11 39.48 11.72
N PRO A 524 19.43 39.73 11.68
CA PRO A 524 20.44 38.74 12.08
C PRO A 524 20.38 38.42 13.57
N ASP A 525 20.28 37.14 13.93
CA ASP A 525 20.23 36.66 15.31
C ASP A 525 21.44 37.10 16.14
N GLU A 526 22.63 37.05 15.55
CA GLU A 526 23.87 37.47 16.22
C GLU A 526 23.83 38.95 16.60
N TRP A 527 23.31 39.79 15.70
CA TRP A 527 23.18 41.22 15.94
C TRP A 527 22.19 41.49 17.08
N VAL A 528 21.00 40.87 17.03
CA VAL A 528 19.97 41.05 18.07
C VAL A 528 20.47 40.55 19.43
N THR A 529 21.08 39.37 19.47
CA THR A 529 21.58 38.76 20.71
C THR A 529 22.72 39.57 21.32
N HIS A 530 23.67 40.04 20.50
CA HIS A 530 24.77 40.87 20.95
C HIS A 530 24.26 42.18 21.59
N HIS A 531 23.44 42.94 20.87
CA HIS A 531 22.98 44.24 21.35
C HIS A 531 21.99 44.12 22.50
N LEU A 532 21.14 43.08 22.51
CA LEU A 532 20.26 42.81 23.64
C LEU A 532 21.06 42.52 24.92
N LYS A 533 22.09 41.69 24.84
CA LYS A 533 22.92 41.33 26.01
C LYS A 533 23.51 42.58 26.66
N VAL A 534 24.05 43.50 25.86
CA VAL A 534 24.62 44.76 26.37
C VAL A 534 23.52 45.71 26.85
N ALA A 535 22.42 45.83 26.11
CA ALA A 535 21.28 46.67 26.50
C ALA A 535 20.64 46.22 27.83
N MET A 536 20.66 44.92 28.13
CA MET A 536 20.14 44.39 29.39
C MET A 536 20.87 44.94 30.63
N GLU A 537 22.17 45.25 30.52
CA GLU A 537 22.93 45.87 31.61
C GLU A 537 22.50 47.33 31.89
N LEU A 538 21.85 47.98 30.91
CA LEU A 538 21.34 49.36 31.01
C LEU A 538 19.81 49.41 31.03
N LEU A 539 19.12 48.27 31.14
CA LEU A 539 17.67 48.18 30.93
C LEU A 539 16.89 49.05 31.91
N GLU A 540 17.29 49.04 33.19
CA GLU A 540 16.67 49.86 34.24
C GLU A 540 16.96 51.36 34.10
N LEU A 541 17.97 51.72 33.31
CA LEU A 541 18.38 53.10 33.07
C LEU A 541 17.74 53.68 31.81
N LEU A 542 17.44 52.82 30.82
CA LEU A 542 16.89 53.17 29.50
C LEU A 542 15.40 52.79 29.36
N LEU A 543 14.63 52.99 30.44
CA LEU A 543 13.23 52.54 30.64
C LEU A 543 12.22 52.96 29.56
N LYS A 544 12.54 53.96 28.73
CA LYS A 544 11.65 54.48 27.67
C LYS A 544 12.18 54.12 26.27
N GLY A 545 12.49 52.84 26.05
CA GLY A 545 12.88 52.35 24.74
C GLY A 545 14.20 52.94 24.24
N GLY A 546 15.19 53.12 25.12
CA GLY A 546 16.48 53.73 24.77
C GLY A 546 16.64 55.19 25.16
N ILE A 547 15.62 55.78 25.81
CA ILE A 547 15.70 57.11 26.42
C ILE A 547 15.89 56.96 27.93
N GLY A 548 16.93 57.59 28.46
CA GLY A 548 17.30 57.43 29.86
C GLY A 548 18.45 58.29 30.35
N ARG A 549 18.72 58.18 31.65
CA ARG A 549 19.89 58.78 32.30
C ARG A 549 20.84 57.68 32.71
N VAL A 550 22.00 57.62 32.07
CA VAL A 550 23.02 56.61 32.32
C VAL A 550 24.13 57.22 33.17
N PRO A 551 24.40 56.73 34.39
CA PRO A 551 25.50 57.21 35.21
C PRO A 551 26.84 57.12 34.49
N ARG A 552 27.76 58.06 34.74
CA ARG A 552 29.03 58.15 34.00
C ARG A 552 29.91 56.91 34.11
N TYR A 553 29.86 56.19 35.23
CA TYR A 553 30.63 54.96 35.40
C TYR A 553 30.17 53.79 34.48
N HIS A 554 29.00 53.91 33.83
CA HIS A 554 28.53 52.96 32.83
C HIS A 554 29.05 53.24 31.40
N VAL A 555 29.97 54.19 31.20
CA VAL A 555 30.58 54.47 29.88
C VAL A 555 31.05 53.20 29.16
N PRO A 556 31.73 52.22 29.80
CA PRO A 556 32.15 51.01 29.09
C PRO A 556 30.99 50.21 28.49
N VAL A 557 29.88 50.10 29.22
CA VAL A 557 28.68 49.38 28.77
C VAL A 557 27.97 50.18 27.67
N LEU A 558 27.84 51.50 27.86
CA LEU A 558 27.22 52.38 26.88
C LEU A 558 28.03 52.43 25.58
N ASP A 559 29.37 52.43 25.67
CA ASP A 559 30.28 52.41 24.52
C ASP A 559 30.22 51.07 23.78
N ALA A 560 30.19 49.95 24.52
CA ALA A 560 29.98 48.63 23.93
C ALA A 560 28.62 48.51 23.23
N LEU A 561 27.57 49.15 23.76
CA LEU A 561 26.24 49.14 23.17
C LEU A 561 26.21 49.93 21.86
N VAL A 562 26.77 51.14 21.85
CA VAL A 562 26.75 51.99 20.64
C VAL A 562 27.80 51.58 19.63
N GLY A 563 28.97 51.09 20.03
CA GLY A 563 30.05 50.70 19.13
C GLY A 563 30.36 51.79 18.10
N ASP A 564 30.45 51.40 16.82
CA ASP A 564 30.71 52.33 15.71
C ASP A 564 29.42 52.85 15.04
N ASN A 565 28.27 52.67 15.70
CA ASN A 565 27.01 53.18 15.20
C ASN A 565 26.98 54.73 15.20
N PRO A 566 26.23 55.36 14.29
CA PRO A 566 26.16 56.82 14.14
C PRO A 566 25.37 57.51 15.27
N VAL A 567 25.94 57.50 16.48
CA VAL A 567 25.41 58.19 17.67
C VAL A 567 26.15 59.51 17.86
N LYS A 568 25.41 60.61 17.97
CA LYS A 568 25.98 61.95 18.16
C LYS A 568 26.23 62.22 19.65
N GLY A 569 27.48 62.04 20.07
CA GLY A 569 27.94 62.47 21.40
C GLY A 569 28.38 63.93 21.43
N ASP A 570 28.43 64.52 22.62
CA ASP A 570 29.18 65.74 22.85
C ASP A 570 30.66 65.45 23.14
N ALA A 571 31.47 66.52 23.26
CA ALA A 571 32.92 66.39 23.40
C ALA A 571 33.36 65.57 24.64
N GLU A 572 32.57 65.60 25.73
CA GLU A 572 32.92 64.85 26.94
C GLU A 572 32.60 63.36 26.80
N TRP A 573 31.51 62.99 26.12
CA TRP A 573 31.28 61.61 25.71
C TRP A 573 32.42 61.09 24.82
N GLU A 574 32.79 61.84 23.77
CA GLU A 574 33.86 61.44 22.84
C GLU A 574 35.19 61.24 23.58
N ARG A 575 35.53 62.13 24.51
CA ARG A 575 36.72 62.02 25.35
C ARG A 575 36.70 60.74 26.21
N LEU A 576 35.59 60.45 26.89
CA LEU A 576 35.49 59.30 27.79
C LEU A 576 35.42 57.97 27.02
N SER A 577 34.64 57.90 25.94
CA SER A 577 34.60 56.73 25.04
C SER A 577 35.99 56.43 24.48
N ALA A 578 36.70 57.44 23.96
CA ALA A 578 38.07 57.26 23.47
C ALA A 578 39.03 56.79 24.57
N ARG A 579 38.87 57.27 25.81
CA ARG A 579 39.68 56.81 26.95
C ARG A 579 39.44 55.34 27.26
N ILE A 580 38.20 54.87 27.20
CA ILE A 580 37.87 53.46 27.43
C ILE A 580 38.39 52.57 26.30
N ARG A 581 38.18 52.95 25.03
CA ARG A 581 38.65 52.17 23.87
C ARG A 581 40.17 52.06 23.79
N ASN A 582 40.89 53.11 24.22
CA ASN A 582 42.35 53.16 24.21
C ASN A 582 42.97 52.81 25.58
N PHE A 583 42.22 52.17 26.49
CA PHE A 583 42.72 51.81 27.80
C PHE A 583 43.77 50.70 27.69
N ALA A 584 45.05 51.06 27.90
CA ALA A 584 46.19 50.13 27.86
C ALA A 584 46.73 49.78 29.27
N GLY A 585 46.09 50.30 30.33
CA GLY A 585 46.54 50.18 31.72
C GLY A 585 46.53 51.53 32.44
N LEU A 586 46.83 51.51 33.74
CA LEU A 586 46.96 52.73 34.54
C LEU A 586 48.28 53.43 34.22
N SER A 587 48.22 54.75 34.08
CA SER A 587 49.40 55.60 33.92
C SER A 587 50.18 55.65 35.24
N ASP A 588 51.51 55.59 35.15
CA ASP A 588 52.39 55.84 36.29
C ASP A 588 52.35 57.34 36.66
N THR A 589 51.42 57.72 37.52
CA THR A 589 51.14 59.12 37.85
C THR A 589 52.18 59.65 38.84
N PRO A 590 52.83 60.79 38.57
CA PRO A 590 53.77 61.39 39.51
C PRO A 590 53.11 61.74 40.85
N LEU A 591 53.77 61.44 41.96
CA LEU A 591 53.26 61.76 43.30
C LEU A 591 53.18 63.29 43.54
N PRO A 592 52.23 63.77 44.35
CA PRO A 592 52.10 65.19 44.66
C PRO A 592 53.36 65.73 45.34
N LYS A 593 53.77 66.95 44.96
CA LYS A 593 54.99 67.60 45.48
C LYS A 593 55.04 67.79 47.00
N GLY A 594 53.90 67.71 47.69
CA GLY A 594 53.79 67.87 49.15
C GLY A 594 53.77 66.56 49.95
N LEU A 595 53.90 65.40 49.29
CA LEU A 595 53.93 64.10 49.96
C LEU A 595 55.35 63.77 50.42
N ASP A 596 55.57 63.71 51.74
CA ASP A 596 56.85 63.34 52.35
C ASP A 596 56.83 61.86 52.74
N GLY A 597 57.12 60.98 51.77
CA GLY A 597 57.21 59.53 51.99
C GLY A 597 57.20 58.68 50.72
N ASP A 598 57.82 57.50 50.79
CA ASP A 598 57.83 56.52 49.71
C ASP A 598 56.61 55.58 49.79
N LEU A 599 55.82 55.52 48.71
CA LEU A 599 54.69 54.59 48.62
C LEU A 599 55.17 53.18 48.27
N ARG A 600 54.65 52.17 48.97
CA ARG A 600 54.79 50.76 48.55
C ARG A 600 54.10 50.56 47.21
N HIS A 601 54.51 49.53 46.45
CA HIS A 601 53.99 49.26 45.10
C HIS A 601 52.45 49.25 45.02
N TYR A 602 51.76 48.61 45.97
CA TYR A 602 50.30 48.58 45.99
C TYR A 602 49.66 49.94 46.32
N GLN A 603 50.31 50.77 47.13
CA GLN A 603 49.85 52.12 47.46
C GLN A 603 49.99 53.05 46.27
N LYS A 604 51.10 52.94 45.52
CA LYS A 604 51.29 53.64 44.27
C LYS A 604 50.24 53.24 43.23
N HIS A 605 49.99 51.94 43.10
CA HIS A 605 48.95 51.42 42.21
C HIS A 605 47.54 51.91 42.60
N GLY A 606 47.22 51.95 43.91
CA GLY A 606 45.98 52.53 44.42
C GLY A 606 45.87 54.03 44.14
N TYR A 607 46.96 54.79 44.25
CA TYR A 607 47.02 56.20 43.89
C TYR A 607 46.78 56.42 42.38
N ASP A 608 47.38 55.60 41.52
CA ASP A 608 47.16 55.65 40.07
C ASP A 608 45.71 55.32 39.71
N TRP A 609 45.11 54.35 40.40
CA TRP A 609 43.70 53.99 40.24
C TRP A 609 42.75 55.11 40.65
N LEU A 610 42.97 55.72 41.82
CA LEU A 610 42.17 56.85 42.30
C LEU A 610 42.32 58.08 41.39
N THR A 611 43.54 58.33 40.89
CA THR A 611 43.77 59.41 39.93
C THR A 611 43.03 59.15 38.62
N PHE A 612 43.09 57.93 38.09
CA PHE A 612 42.32 57.52 36.92
C PHE A 612 40.82 57.76 37.10
N LEU A 613 40.25 57.33 38.23
CA LEU A 613 38.83 57.50 38.55
C LEU A 613 38.43 58.98 38.69
N ALA A 614 39.29 59.79 39.33
CA ALA A 614 39.08 61.22 39.48
C ALA A 614 39.11 61.95 38.13
N GLU A 615 40.10 61.67 37.30
CA GLU A 615 40.22 62.27 35.97
C GLU A 615 39.11 61.84 34.99
N ALA A 616 38.57 60.62 35.17
CA ALA A 616 37.44 60.11 34.40
C ALA A 616 36.08 60.58 34.94
N GLY A 617 36.05 61.22 36.11
CA GLY A 617 34.81 61.68 36.75
C GLY A 617 33.92 60.52 37.23
N PHE A 618 34.48 59.33 37.45
CA PHE A 618 33.75 58.16 37.94
C PHE A 618 33.57 58.18 39.45
N ASN A 619 34.41 58.95 40.15
CA ASN A 619 34.57 58.92 41.59
C ASN A 619 34.93 57.51 42.08
N GLY A 620 35.44 57.39 43.30
CA GLY A 620 35.74 56.08 43.85
C GLY A 620 36.17 56.14 45.29
N ILE A 621 35.93 55.02 45.96
CA ILE A 621 36.31 54.81 47.34
C ILE A 621 37.26 53.61 47.33
N LEU A 622 38.48 53.82 47.82
CA LEU A 622 39.39 52.73 48.09
C LEU A 622 39.06 52.21 49.48
N ALA A 623 38.49 51.01 49.56
CA ALA A 623 38.25 50.31 50.81
C ALA A 623 39.34 49.23 50.96
N ASP A 624 40.14 49.31 52.01
CA ASP A 624 41.13 48.30 52.38
C ASP A 624 40.58 47.49 53.58
N ASP A 625 41.03 46.24 53.75
CA ASP A 625 40.64 45.38 54.88
C ASP A 625 41.10 45.96 56.24
N MET A 626 41.94 47.00 56.22
CA MET A 626 42.37 47.74 57.42
C MET A 626 41.48 48.94 57.78
N GLY A 627 40.41 49.20 57.03
CA GLY A 627 39.46 50.30 57.26
C GLY A 627 39.63 51.45 56.29
#